data_AF-A0A537SFS7-F1
#
_entry.id   AF-A0A537SFS7-F1
#
_cell.length_a   1.000
_cell.length_b   1.000
_cell.length_c   1.000
_cell.angle_alpha   90.00
_cell.angle_beta   90.00
_cell.angle_gamma   90.00
#
_symmetry.space_group_name_H-M   'P 1'
#
loop_
_entity.id
_entity.type
_entity.pdbx_description
1 polymer ?
#
loop_
_entity_poly.entity_id
_entity_poly.type
_entity_poly.pdbx_seq_one_letter_code
_entity_poly.pdbx_strand_id
1 'polypeptide(L)'
;SWVAFLVVLVFLCVDEWTINVLNLYSAGLSLSNMFERIGRFWATLVASVLGVALCGDPDVLNFFRYISMFGNVFSPVAGVLVFDYLFVRRMHIDVAALYNPKGRYRYWAGFNPVAVAWTVSGFLICTYVIPTASIPAFLTLFITGVGYMLTVRIMQRADVRVL
;
A
#
# COMPACT_ATOMS: atom_id res chain seq x y z
N SER A 1 33.78 13.62 -21.43
CA SER A 1 35.01 12.79 -21.49
C SER A 1 34.66 11.35 -21.11
N TRP A 2 35.36 10.35 -21.66
CA TRP A 2 35.11 8.94 -21.35
C TRP A 2 35.17 8.61 -19.85
N VAL A 3 36.01 9.32 -19.10
CA VAL A 3 36.11 9.21 -17.64
C VAL A 3 34.80 9.60 -16.94
N ALA A 4 34.16 10.70 -17.35
CA ALA A 4 32.90 11.12 -16.77
C ALA A 4 31.79 10.09 -17.00
N PHE A 5 31.75 9.48 -18.19
CA PHE A 5 30.80 8.42 -18.51
C PHE A 5 30.99 7.18 -17.61
N LEU A 6 32.23 6.73 -17.42
CA LEU A 6 32.52 5.60 -16.53
C LEU A 6 32.15 5.89 -15.07
N VAL A 7 32.42 7.09 -14.58
CA VAL A 7 32.04 7.49 -13.22
C VAL A 7 30.53 7.48 -13.05
N VAL A 8 29.77 8.02 -14.02
CA VAL A 8 28.30 8.00 -13.99
C VAL A 8 27.76 6.57 -14.03
N LEU A 9 28.32 5.69 -14.87
CA LEU A 9 27.88 4.29 -14.93
C LEU A 9 28.12 3.56 -13.60
N VAL A 10 29.30 3.70 -13.01
CA VAL A 10 29.59 3.06 -11.71
C VAL A 10 28.66 3.61 -10.64
N PHE A 11 28.40 4.92 -10.63
CA PHE A 11 27.45 5.54 -9.72
C PHE A 11 26.04 4.97 -9.89
N LEU A 12 25.53 4.88 -11.13
CA LEU A 12 24.22 4.30 -11.42
C LEU A 12 24.13 2.83 -11.01
N CYS A 13 25.18 2.03 -11.24
CA CYS A 13 25.20 0.63 -10.81
C CYS A 13 25.10 0.50 -9.28
N VAL A 14 25.79 1.37 -8.54
CA VAL A 14 25.75 1.39 -7.07
C VAL A 14 24.40 1.87 -6.55
N ASP A 15 23.81 2.88 -7.19
CA ASP A 15 22.48 3.41 -6.87
C ASP A 15 21.40 2.33 -7.04
N GLU A 16 21.36 1.71 -8.23
CA GLU A 16 20.38 0.65 -8.55
C GLU A 16 20.57 -0.60 -7.69
N TRP A 17 21.81 -0.98 -7.35
CA TRP A 17 22.04 -2.06 -6.39
C TRP A 17 21.37 -1.71 -5.06
N THR A 18 21.67 -0.53 -4.52
CA THR A 18 21.19 -0.13 -3.20
C THR A 18 19.66 -0.10 -3.15
N ILE A 19 19.00 0.47 -4.16
CA ILE A 19 17.53 0.52 -4.26
C ILE A 19 16.95 -0.89 -4.36
N ASN A 20 17.53 -1.78 -5.18
CA ASN A 20 17.03 -3.15 -5.32
C ASN A 20 17.13 -3.95 -4.00
N VAL A 21 18.20 -3.76 -3.23
CA VAL A 21 18.34 -4.39 -1.91
C VAL A 21 17.28 -3.89 -0.92
N LEU A 22 16.99 -2.58 -0.91
CA LEU A 22 15.95 -2.00 -0.05
C LEU A 22 14.55 -2.49 -0.40
N ASN A 23 14.24 -2.56 -1.70
CA ASN A 23 12.97 -3.10 -2.19
C ASN A 23 12.80 -4.57 -1.81
N LEU A 24 13.86 -5.37 -1.99
CA LEU A 24 13.83 -6.80 -1.66
C LEU A 24 13.73 -7.05 -0.15
N TYR A 25 14.43 -6.25 0.66
CA TYR A 25 14.35 -6.32 2.12
C TYR A 25 12.93 -6.07 2.60
N SER A 26 12.31 -4.99 2.11
CA SER A 26 10.95 -4.60 2.52
C SER A 26 9.91 -5.64 2.08
N ALA A 27 10.02 -6.15 0.84
CA ALA A 27 9.17 -7.23 0.34
C ALA A 27 9.31 -8.52 1.17
N GLY A 28 10.54 -8.91 1.50
CA GLY A 28 10.82 -10.09 2.32
C GLY A 28 10.25 -9.96 3.73
N LEU A 29 10.37 -8.78 4.34
CA LEU A 29 9.80 -8.50 5.67
C LEU A 29 8.26 -8.55 5.65
N SER A 30 7.62 -7.92 4.68
CA SER A 30 6.17 -7.98 4.51
C SER A 30 5.69 -9.41 4.33
N LEU A 31 6.39 -10.21 3.52
CA LEU A 31 6.02 -11.60 3.26
C LEU A 31 6.26 -12.50 4.48
N SER A 32 7.33 -12.27 5.26
CA SER A 32 7.56 -13.01 6.51
C SER A 32 6.54 -12.69 7.59
N ASN A 33 6.02 -11.46 7.62
CA ASN A 33 4.96 -11.05 8.54
C ASN A 33 3.58 -11.60 8.11
N MET A 34 3.36 -11.75 6.80
CA MET A 34 2.12 -12.34 6.28
C MET A 34 2.10 -13.87 6.41
N PHE A 35 3.25 -14.51 6.22
CA PHE A 35 3.41 -15.96 6.34
C PHE A 35 4.50 -16.31 7.37
N GLU A 36 4.15 -16.30 8.65
CA GLU A 36 5.07 -16.56 9.76
C GLU A 36 5.80 -17.91 9.66
N ARG A 37 5.21 -18.88 8.95
CA ARG A 37 5.76 -20.25 8.82
C ARG A 37 6.90 -20.40 7.82
N ILE A 38 7.03 -19.49 6.84
CA ILE A 38 7.98 -19.64 5.72
C ILE A 38 9.41 -19.27 6.17
N GLY A 39 9.54 -18.41 7.18
CA GLY A 39 10.83 -17.91 7.63
C GLY A 39 11.40 -16.83 6.69
N ARG A 40 12.23 -15.96 7.25
CA ARG A 40 12.69 -14.73 6.56
C ARG A 40 13.50 -15.02 5.29
N PHE A 41 14.39 -16.01 5.32
CA PHE A 41 15.22 -16.36 4.15
C PHE A 41 14.37 -16.78 2.95
N TRP A 42 13.43 -17.70 3.16
CA TRP A 42 12.55 -18.20 2.09
C TRP A 42 11.57 -17.14 1.61
N ALA A 43 11.06 -16.30 2.51
CA ALA A 43 10.22 -15.17 2.13
C ALA A 43 10.97 -14.22 1.18
N THR A 44 12.21 -13.84 1.53
CA THR A 44 13.04 -13.01 0.66
C THR A 44 13.35 -13.71 -0.66
N LEU A 45 13.69 -15.01 -0.64
CA LEU A 45 13.98 -15.77 -1.86
C LEU A 45 12.78 -15.83 -2.82
N VAL A 46 11.57 -16.08 -2.29
CA VAL A 46 10.33 -16.08 -3.08
C VAL A 46 10.07 -14.70 -3.69
N ALA A 47 10.24 -13.63 -2.91
CA ALA A 47 10.11 -12.27 -3.42
C ALA A 47 11.13 -11.97 -4.53
N SER A 48 12.38 -12.42 -4.40
CA SER A 48 13.41 -12.28 -5.44
C SER A 48 13.04 -13.01 -6.73
N VAL A 49 12.62 -14.27 -6.63
CA VAL A 49 12.27 -15.10 -7.79
C VAL A 49 11.08 -14.49 -8.55
N LEU A 50 10.05 -14.04 -7.83
CA LEU A 50 8.90 -13.37 -8.44
C LEU A 50 9.29 -12.04 -9.10
N GLY A 51 10.14 -11.24 -8.44
CA GLY A 51 10.63 -9.97 -9.02
C GLY A 51 11.43 -10.19 -10.31
N VAL A 52 12.33 -11.17 -10.33
CA VAL A 52 13.11 -11.52 -11.53
C VAL A 52 12.20 -12.06 -12.64
N ALA A 53 11.21 -12.90 -12.30
CA ALA A 53 10.26 -13.43 -13.27
C ALA A 53 9.44 -12.30 -13.95
N LEU A 54 9.01 -11.29 -13.17
CA LEU A 54 8.27 -10.14 -13.70
C LEU A 54 9.12 -9.25 -14.63
N CYS A 55 10.44 -9.25 -14.49
CA CYS A 55 11.35 -8.54 -15.39
C CYS A 55 11.33 -9.11 -16.82
N GLY A 56 10.91 -10.37 -16.99
CA GLY A 56 10.76 -11.00 -18.29
C GLY A 56 9.55 -10.54 -19.11
N ASP A 57 8.61 -9.81 -18.50
CA ASP A 57 7.42 -9.30 -19.19
C ASP A 57 7.70 -7.92 -19.83
N PRO A 58 7.64 -7.80 -21.18
CA PRO A 58 7.86 -6.52 -21.87
C PRO A 58 6.86 -5.44 -21.47
N ASP A 59 5.65 -5.82 -21.03
CA ASP A 59 4.65 -4.85 -20.61
C ASP A 59 5.06 -4.17 -19.30
N VAL A 60 5.75 -4.86 -18.41
CA VAL A 60 6.31 -4.28 -17.16
C VAL A 60 7.33 -3.18 -17.46
N LEU A 61 7.95 -3.19 -18.64
CA LEU A 61 8.85 -2.13 -19.10
C LEU A 61 8.10 -0.86 -19.52
N ASN A 62 6.77 -0.90 -19.70
CA ASN A 62 5.94 0.31 -19.90
C ASN A 62 5.77 1.06 -18.57
N PHE A 63 6.86 1.71 -18.14
CA PHE A 63 7.00 2.42 -16.87
C PHE A 63 5.81 3.32 -16.53
N PHE A 64 5.36 4.14 -17.48
CA PHE A 64 4.25 5.07 -17.25
C PHE A 64 2.93 4.37 -16.93
N ARG A 65 2.61 3.27 -17.62
CA ARG A 65 1.36 2.53 -17.40
C ARG A 65 1.35 1.89 -16.01
N TYR A 66 2.45 1.28 -15.61
CA TYR A 66 2.56 0.62 -14.31
C TYR A 66 2.55 1.62 -13.16
N ILE A 67 3.28 2.74 -13.27
CA ILE A 67 3.26 3.77 -12.22
C ILE A 67 1.88 4.39 -12.07
N SER A 68 1.17 4.67 -13.17
CA SER A 68 -0.20 5.15 -13.09
C SER A 68 -1.11 4.13 -12.40
N MET A 69 -0.99 2.84 -12.74
CA MET A 69 -1.77 1.77 -12.12
C MET A 69 -1.47 1.64 -10.62
N PHE A 70 -0.19 1.62 -10.22
CA PHE A 70 0.20 1.59 -8.82
C PHE A 70 -0.28 2.84 -8.07
N GLY A 71 -0.17 4.02 -8.67
CA GLY A 71 -0.71 5.26 -8.09
C GLY A 71 -2.22 5.17 -7.83
N ASN A 72 -2.98 4.58 -8.75
CA ASN A 72 -4.42 4.40 -8.61
C ASN A 72 -4.80 3.41 -7.50
N VAL A 73 -3.97 2.40 -7.22
CA VAL A 73 -4.20 1.41 -6.16
C VAL A 73 -3.71 1.92 -4.80
N PHE A 74 -2.52 2.50 -4.72
CA PHE A 74 -1.94 2.94 -3.44
C PHE A 74 -2.58 4.21 -2.89
N SER A 75 -3.05 5.11 -3.76
CA SER A 75 -3.76 6.32 -3.34
C SER A 75 -4.97 6.07 -2.41
N PRO A 76 -5.96 5.23 -2.79
CA PRO A 76 -7.12 4.96 -1.94
C PRO A 76 -6.75 4.19 -0.66
N VAL A 77 -5.75 3.30 -0.72
CA VAL A 77 -5.22 2.61 0.46
C VAL A 77 -4.61 3.61 1.44
N ALA A 78 -3.76 4.51 0.95
CA ALA A 78 -3.16 5.57 1.75
C ALA A 78 -4.23 6.50 2.35
N GLY A 79 -5.26 6.85 1.58
CA GLY A 79 -6.38 7.67 2.05
C GLY A 79 -7.09 7.07 3.26
N VAL A 80 -7.48 5.80 3.16
CA VAL A 80 -8.13 5.08 4.26
C VAL A 80 -7.19 4.97 5.47
N LEU A 81 -5.93 4.58 5.29
CA LEU A 81 -4.97 4.40 6.38
C LEU A 81 -4.66 5.71 7.12
N VAL A 82 -4.36 6.78 6.38
CA VAL A 82 -4.01 8.09 6.95
C VAL A 82 -5.21 8.65 7.72
N PHE A 83 -6.42 8.58 7.15
CA PHE A 83 -7.61 9.11 7.82
C PHE A 83 -8.06 8.25 9.01
N ASP A 84 -7.92 6.92 8.93
CA ASP A 84 -8.17 6.03 10.06
C ASP A 84 -7.22 6.36 11.22
N TYR A 85 -5.93 6.53 10.94
CA TYR A 85 -4.94 6.82 11.97
C TYR A 85 -5.12 8.22 12.58
N LEU A 86 -5.21 9.27 11.75
CA LEU A 86 -5.23 10.66 12.23
C LEU A 86 -6.58 11.07 12.80
N PHE A 87 -7.70 10.71 12.15
CA PHE A 87 -9.02 11.26 12.52
C PHE A 87 -9.91 10.30 13.28
N VAL A 88 -9.86 9.00 12.96
CA VAL A 88 -10.70 7.99 13.64
C VAL A 88 -10.03 7.56 14.95
N ARG A 89 -8.75 7.18 14.89
CA ARG A 89 -7.98 6.71 16.04
C ARG A 89 -7.22 7.81 16.78
N ARG A 90 -7.14 9.01 16.22
CA ARG A 90 -6.47 10.17 16.82
C ARG A 90 -5.03 9.87 17.25
N MET A 91 -4.28 9.18 16.39
CA MET A 91 -2.89 8.76 16.61
C MET A 91 -2.68 7.78 17.78
N HIS A 92 -3.73 7.14 18.27
CA HIS A 92 -3.63 6.10 19.30
C HIS A 92 -3.86 4.71 18.70
N ILE A 93 -2.81 3.91 18.63
CA ILE A 93 -2.86 2.49 18.26
C ILE A 93 -2.37 1.65 19.43
N ASP A 94 -3.18 0.69 19.85
CA ASP A 94 -2.75 -0.38 20.75
C ASP A 94 -1.94 -1.41 19.96
N VAL A 95 -0.62 -1.40 20.16
CA VAL A 95 0.33 -2.29 19.47
C VAL A 95 0.17 -3.74 19.96
N ALA A 96 -0.10 -3.95 21.25
CA ALA A 96 -0.23 -5.30 21.81
C ALA A 96 -1.45 -6.02 21.23
N ALA A 97 -2.57 -5.29 21.07
CA ALA A 97 -3.77 -5.83 20.45
C ALA A 97 -3.59 -6.13 18.95
N LEU A 98 -2.59 -5.56 18.27
CA LEU A 98 -2.30 -5.81 16.85
C LEU A 98 -1.73 -7.23 16.61
N TYR A 99 -0.98 -7.75 17.60
CA TYR A 99 -0.45 -9.12 17.57
C TYR A 99 -1.43 -10.18 18.07
N ASN A 100 -2.63 -9.79 18.51
CA ASN A 100 -3.64 -10.71 18.99
C ASN A 100 -4.64 -11.05 17.86
N PRO A 101 -4.66 -12.29 17.32
CA PRO A 101 -5.58 -12.68 16.24
C PRO A 101 -7.06 -12.63 16.62
N LYS A 102 -7.38 -12.60 17.92
CA LYS A 102 -8.73 -12.46 18.47
C LYS A 102 -8.98 -11.09 19.09
N GLY A 103 -8.06 -10.14 18.91
CA GLY A 103 -8.14 -8.79 19.46
C GLY A 103 -9.12 -7.88 18.73
N ARG A 104 -9.18 -6.62 19.18
CA ARG A 104 -10.06 -5.56 18.66
C ARG A 104 -9.92 -5.30 17.16
N TYR A 105 -8.77 -5.63 16.56
CA TYR A 105 -8.50 -5.42 15.14
C TYR A 105 -8.92 -6.60 14.23
N ARG A 106 -9.53 -7.66 14.77
CA ARG A 106 -10.00 -8.79 13.94
C ARG A 106 -11.18 -8.40 13.05
N TYR A 107 -11.97 -7.38 13.41
CA TYR A 107 -13.18 -6.99 12.68
C TYR A 107 -14.02 -8.21 12.24
N TRP A 108 -14.43 -8.30 10.97
CA TRP A 108 -15.16 -9.44 10.43
C TRP A 108 -14.17 -10.39 9.73
N ALA A 109 -13.90 -11.53 10.37
CA ALA A 109 -12.99 -12.58 9.88
C ALA A 109 -11.54 -12.13 9.56
N GLY A 110 -11.06 -11.04 10.17
CA GLY A 110 -9.74 -10.45 9.92
C GLY A 110 -9.77 -9.20 9.04
N PHE A 111 -10.93 -8.86 8.44
CA PHE A 111 -11.06 -7.75 7.50
C PHE A 111 -12.04 -6.69 8.03
N ASN A 112 -11.70 -5.42 7.82
CA ASN A 112 -12.64 -4.31 7.99
C ASN A 112 -13.40 -4.09 6.67
N PRO A 113 -14.66 -4.56 6.54
CA PRO A 113 -15.40 -4.49 5.28
C PRO A 113 -15.63 -3.05 4.81
N VAL A 114 -15.73 -2.08 5.74
CA VAL A 114 -15.90 -0.67 5.40
C VAL A 114 -14.63 -0.11 4.78
N ALA A 115 -13.46 -0.43 5.35
CA ALA A 115 -12.18 -0.02 4.79
C ALA A 115 -11.96 -0.62 3.40
N VAL A 116 -12.20 -1.93 3.24
CA VAL A 116 -12.05 -2.62 1.96
C VAL A 116 -13.00 -2.04 0.91
N ALA A 117 -14.26 -1.81 1.26
CA ALA A 117 -15.24 -1.22 0.34
C ALA A 117 -14.81 0.17 -0.15
N TRP A 118 -14.30 1.03 0.73
CA TRP A 118 -13.80 2.36 0.37
C TRP A 118 -12.51 2.31 -0.45
N THR A 119 -11.63 1.35 -0.18
CA THR A 119 -10.43 1.16 -1.00
C THR A 119 -10.78 0.73 -2.42
N VAL A 120 -11.69 -0.25 -2.57
CA VAL A 120 -12.13 -0.74 -3.89
C VAL A 120 -12.91 0.34 -4.64
N SER A 121 -13.84 1.03 -3.98
CA SER A 121 -14.58 2.14 -4.61
C SER A 121 -13.64 3.27 -5.01
N GLY A 122 -12.65 3.60 -4.16
CA GLY A 122 -11.60 4.57 -4.44
C GLY A 122 -10.78 4.26 -5.69
N PHE A 123 -10.37 3.00 -5.84
CA PHE A 123 -9.64 2.54 -7.03
C PHE A 123 -10.49 2.72 -8.31
N LEU A 124 -11.78 2.39 -8.25
CA LEU A 124 -12.71 2.57 -9.38
C LEU A 124 -12.94 4.05 -9.69
N ILE A 125 -13.10 4.90 -8.67
CA ILE A 125 -13.26 6.35 -8.83
C ILE A 125 -12.02 6.95 -9.50
N CYS A 126 -10.83 6.58 -9.03
CA CYS A 126 -9.56 7.06 -9.59
C CYS A 126 -9.41 6.66 -11.06
N THR A 127 -9.83 5.44 -11.41
CA THR A 127 -9.67 4.88 -12.75
C THR A 127 -10.68 5.42 -13.76
N TYR A 128 -11.94 5.62 -13.36
CA TYR A 128 -13.03 5.92 -14.31
C TYR A 128 -13.59 7.34 -14.22
N VAL A 129 -13.44 8.02 -13.08
CA VAL A 129 -14.16 9.28 -12.82
C VAL A 129 -13.24 10.49 -12.88
N ILE A 130 -11.98 10.35 -12.47
CA ILE A 130 -11.06 11.49 -12.37
C ILE A 130 -10.28 11.67 -13.69
N PRO A 131 -10.40 12.83 -14.36
CA PRO A 131 -9.62 13.11 -15.56
C PRO A 131 -8.11 13.14 -15.26
N THR A 132 -7.31 12.56 -16.17
CA THR A 132 -5.84 12.55 -16.11
C THR A 132 -5.21 13.95 -16.12
N ALA A 133 -5.98 14.99 -16.44
CA ALA A 133 -5.58 16.39 -16.35
C ALA A 133 -5.47 16.91 -14.90
N SER A 134 -6.02 16.20 -13.91
CA SER A 134 -5.90 16.53 -12.49
C SER A 134 -4.73 15.80 -11.82
N ILE A 135 -4.56 15.94 -10.49
CA ILE A 135 -3.68 15.08 -9.68
C ILE A 135 -4.54 13.96 -9.07
N PRO A 136 -4.87 12.89 -9.82
CA PRO A 136 -5.89 11.90 -9.43
C PRO A 136 -5.52 11.14 -8.15
N ALA A 137 -4.24 10.86 -7.95
CA ALA A 137 -3.74 10.20 -6.75
C ALA A 137 -3.98 11.05 -5.48
N PHE A 138 -3.92 12.37 -5.56
CA PHE A 138 -4.17 13.23 -4.41
C PHE A 138 -5.66 13.34 -4.12
N LEU A 139 -6.47 13.58 -5.16
CA LEU A 139 -7.93 13.69 -5.00
C LEU A 139 -8.55 12.39 -4.48
N THR A 140 -8.16 11.25 -5.02
CA THR A 140 -8.66 9.95 -4.59
C THR A 140 -8.33 9.67 -3.12
N LEU A 141 -7.12 10.03 -2.68
CA LEU A 141 -6.70 9.90 -1.29
C LEU A 141 -7.65 10.67 -0.36
N PHE A 142 -8.02 11.91 -0.71
CA PHE A 142 -8.95 12.70 0.08
C PHE A 142 -10.38 12.17 0.03
N ILE A 143 -10.89 11.84 -1.17
CA ILE A 143 -12.26 11.33 -1.35
C ILE A 143 -12.47 10.06 -0.53
N THR A 144 -11.54 9.11 -0.63
CA THR A 144 -11.62 7.83 0.08
C THR A 144 -11.38 7.98 1.57
N GLY A 145 -10.41 8.81 1.98
CA GLY A 145 -10.13 9.07 3.38
C GLY A 145 -11.30 9.76 4.10
N VAL A 146 -11.86 10.82 3.50
CA VAL A 146 -13.04 11.52 4.02
C VAL A 146 -14.26 10.60 4.00
N GLY A 147 -14.49 9.88 2.91
CA GLY A 147 -15.59 8.92 2.78
C GLY A 147 -15.57 7.86 3.87
N TYR A 148 -14.42 7.21 4.06
CA TYR A 148 -14.21 6.23 5.12
C TYR A 148 -14.45 6.84 6.51
N MET A 149 -13.83 7.98 6.80
CA MET A 149 -13.99 8.68 8.07
C MET A 149 -15.45 9.03 8.39
N LEU A 150 -16.21 9.52 7.40
CA LEU A 150 -17.63 9.83 7.57
C LEU A 150 -18.44 8.57 7.86
N THR A 151 -18.23 7.48 7.10
CA THR A 151 -18.96 6.22 7.32
C THR A 151 -18.69 5.63 8.70
N VAL A 152 -17.45 5.60 9.16
CA VAL A 152 -17.11 5.11 10.50
C VAL A 152 -17.73 5.99 11.59
N ARG A 153 -17.71 7.32 11.44
CA ARG A 153 -18.35 8.23 12.39
C ARG A 153 -19.87 8.06 12.45
N ILE A 154 -20.52 7.78 11.32
CA ILE A 154 -21.96 7.50 11.27
C ILE A 154 -22.27 6.18 11.97
N MET A 155 -21.51 5.12 11.70
CA MET A 155 -21.70 3.82 12.35
C MET A 155 -21.49 3.90 13.87
N GLN A 156 -20.45 4.60 14.33
CA GLN A 156 -20.22 4.81 15.77
C GLN A 156 -21.37 5.57 16.44
N ARG A 157 -21.99 6.53 15.74
CA ARG A 157 -23.18 7.24 16.26
C ARG A 157 -24.44 6.37 16.25
N ALA A 158 -24.55 5.43 15.32
CA ALA A 158 -25.67 4.50 15.24
C ALA A 158 -25.60 3.47 16.38
N ASP A 159 -24.43 2.89 16.64
CA ASP A 159 -24.22 1.91 17.72
C ASP A 159 -24.52 2.49 19.12
N VAL A 160 -24.17 3.76 19.35
CA VAL A 160 -24.45 4.47 20.61
C VAL A 160 -25.95 4.73 20.83
N ARG A 161 -26.79 4.65 19.78
CA ARG A 161 -28.26 4.83 19.91
C ARG A 161 -29.01 3.53 20.19
N VAL A 162 -28.35 2.37 20.17
CA VAL A 162 -28.97 1.06 20.38
C VAL A 162 -28.67 0.49 21.78
N LEU A 163 -27.99 1.26 22.63
CA LEU A 163 -27.78 1.01 24.06
C LEU A 163 -28.59 2.00 24.89
#